data_AF-A0AAV0MEA4-F1
#
_entry.id   AF-A0AAV0MEA4-F1
#
_cell.length_a   1.000
_cell.length_b   1.000
_cell.length_c   1.000
_cell.angle_alpha   90.00
_cell.angle_beta   90.00
_cell.angle_gamma   90.00
#
_symmetry.space_group_name_H-M   'P 1'
#
loop_
_entity.id
_entity.type
_entity.pdbx_description
1 polymer ?
#
loop_
_entity_poly.entity_id
_entity_poly.type
_entity_poly.pdbx_seq_one_letter_code
_entity_poly.pdbx_strand_id
1 'polypeptide(L)'
;MVDMLCRTGLVTEAFQFVQEMPIESNPIIWRTLINACRAIGELKLGEEISRQLIRNDPLYESNYVLLSNIYARMSDWEKKRSVREAMYRSGCWKFG
;
A
#
# COMPACT_ATOMS: atom_id res chain seq x y z
N MET A 1 9.11 -0.60 16.91
CA MET A 1 7.66 -0.68 17.25
C MET A 1 6.85 -1.21 16.07
N VAL A 2 6.83 -0.52 14.92
CA VAL A 2 6.07 -0.96 13.73
C VAL A 2 6.40 -2.38 13.29
N ASP A 3 7.68 -2.71 13.11
CA ASP A 3 8.10 -4.08 12.72
C ASP A 3 7.63 -5.16 13.72
N MET A 4 7.68 -4.86 15.02
CA MET A 4 7.19 -5.77 16.07
C MET A 4 5.69 -5.99 15.94
N LEU A 5 4.89 -4.92 15.86
CA LEU A 5 3.43 -4.99 15.72
C LEU A 5 3.02 -5.73 14.44
N CYS A 6 3.71 -5.47 13.33
CA CYS A 6 3.50 -6.19 12.08
C CYS A 6 3.77 -7.70 12.20
N ARG A 7 4.85 -8.10 12.86
CA ARG A 7 5.21 -9.53 13.05
C ARG A 7 4.25 -10.26 13.99
N THR A 8 3.57 -9.55 14.88
CA THR A 8 2.55 -10.11 15.78
C THR A 8 1.14 -10.05 15.19
N GLY A 9 0.98 -9.60 13.93
CA GLY A 9 -0.32 -9.49 13.26
C GLY A 9 -1.16 -8.27 13.66
N LEU A 10 -0.61 -7.37 14.48
CA LEU A 10 -1.24 -6.15 14.98
C LEU A 10 -1.06 -5.00 13.98
N VAL A 11 -1.48 -5.19 12.74
CA VAL A 11 -1.24 -4.22 11.66
C VAL A 11 -2.06 -2.94 11.81
N THR A 12 -3.24 -3.03 12.44
CA THR A 12 -4.10 -1.86 12.69
C THR A 12 -3.47 -0.95 13.73
N GLU A 13 -2.93 -1.54 14.80
CA GLU A 13 -2.17 -0.84 15.85
C GLU A 13 -0.87 -0.29 15.28
N ALA A 14 -0.20 -1.03 14.40
CA ALA A 14 0.96 -0.52 13.67
C ALA A 14 0.60 0.73 12.86
N PHE A 15 -0.55 0.72 12.17
CA PHE A 15 -1.02 1.84 11.36
C PHE A 15 -1.35 3.06 12.22
N GLN A 16 -2.11 2.85 13.30
CA GLN A 16 -2.44 3.92 14.27
C GLN A 16 -1.18 4.53 14.87
N PHE A 17 -0.23 3.70 15.28
CA PHE A 17 1.05 4.17 15.81
C PHE A 17 1.77 5.08 14.80
N VAL A 18 1.80 4.71 13.52
CA VAL A 18 2.44 5.52 12.47
C VAL A 18 1.69 6.84 12.22
N GLN A 19 0.36 6.85 12.29
CA GLN A 19 -0.47 8.05 12.14
C GLN A 19 -0.29 9.04 13.30
N GLU A 20 -0.01 8.53 14.50
CA GLU A 20 0.19 9.34 15.71
C GLU A 20 1.63 9.85 15.87
N MET A 21 2.56 9.43 15.00
CA MET A 21 3.94 9.89 15.09
C MET A 21 4.04 11.41 14.85
N PRO A 22 4.71 12.17 15.72
CA PRO A 22 4.88 13.62 15.54
C PRO A 22 5.89 13.97 14.43
N ILE A 23 6.47 12.97 13.78
CA ILE A 23 7.47 13.08 12.73
C ILE A 23 6.99 12.36 11.48
N GLU A 24 7.36 12.87 10.31
CA GLU A 24 6.99 12.27 9.04
C GLU A 24 7.56 10.84 8.93
N SER A 25 6.68 9.90 8.60
CA SER A 25 7.02 8.49 8.55
C SER A 25 7.72 8.14 7.25
N ASN A 26 8.88 7.50 7.38
CA ASN A 26 9.71 7.06 6.26
C ASN A 26 8.93 6.09 5.34
N PRO A 27 9.05 6.18 4.00
CA PRO A 27 8.47 5.23 3.04
C PRO A 27 8.71 3.74 3.36
N ILE A 28 9.83 3.40 4.00
CA ILE A 28 10.14 2.05 4.46
C ILE A 28 9.11 1.55 5.48
N ILE A 29 8.65 2.41 6.40
CA ILE A 29 7.66 2.06 7.43
C ILE A 29 6.35 1.63 6.78
N TRP A 30 5.85 2.43 5.84
CA TRP A 30 4.64 2.12 5.08
C TRP A 30 4.75 0.84 4.26
N ARG A 31 5.92 0.58 3.66
CA ARG A 31 6.20 -0.67 2.93
C ARG A 31 6.23 -1.89 3.84
N THR A 32 6.76 -1.78 5.05
CA THR A 32 6.70 -2.86 6.04
C THR A 32 5.24 -3.16 6.39
N LEU A 33 4.46 -2.11 6.64
CA LEU A 33 3.06 -2.22 7.04
C LEU A 33 2.18 -2.84 5.95
N ILE A 34 2.37 -2.43 4.69
CA ILE A 34 1.61 -2.97 3.56
C ILE A 34 1.92 -4.45 3.30
N ASN A 35 3.18 -4.85 3.48
CA ASN A 35 3.59 -6.25 3.33
C ASN A 35 2.99 -7.11 4.44
N ALA A 36 2.94 -6.60 5.67
CA ALA A 36 2.28 -7.27 6.78
C ALA A 36 0.77 -7.42 6.54
N CYS A 37 0.09 -6.36 6.09
CA CYS A 37 -1.33 -6.40 5.73
C CYS A 37 -1.62 -7.48 4.68
N ARG A 38 -0.75 -7.58 3.66
CA ARG A 38 -0.85 -8.63 2.64
C ARG A 38 -0.62 -10.02 3.24
N ALA A 39 0.37 -10.20 4.10
CA ALA A 39 0.68 -11.49 4.70
C ALA A 39 -0.50 -12.04 5.52
N ILE A 40 -1.16 -11.19 6.31
CA ILE A 40 -2.25 -11.62 7.20
C ILE A 40 -3.64 -11.53 6.58
N GLY A 41 -3.79 -10.88 5.41
CA GLY A 41 -5.07 -10.77 4.71
C GLY A 41 -5.89 -9.52 5.06
N GLU A 42 -5.30 -8.52 5.73
CA GLU A 42 -5.92 -7.22 6.00
C GLU A 42 -5.92 -6.33 4.75
N LEU A 43 -6.70 -6.75 3.74
CA LEU A 43 -6.67 -6.16 2.41
C LEU A 43 -7.18 -4.71 2.39
N LYS A 44 -8.19 -4.36 3.21
CA LYS A 44 -8.74 -3.00 3.27
C LYS A 44 -7.73 -1.99 3.79
N LEU A 45 -6.97 -2.36 4.83
CA LEU A 45 -5.90 -1.52 5.35
C LEU A 45 -4.77 -1.40 4.33
N GLY A 46 -4.42 -2.49 3.64
CA GLY A 46 -3.45 -2.44 2.55
C GLY A 46 -3.88 -1.54 1.38
N GLU A 47 -5.17 -1.51 1.04
CA GLU A 47 -5.75 -0.61 0.01
C GLU A 47 -5.55 0.86 0.41
N GLU A 48 -5.88 1.21 1.65
CA GLU A 48 -5.73 2.56 2.18
C GLU A 48 -4.27 3.03 2.14
N ILE A 49 -3.35 2.22 2.67
CA ILE A 49 -1.92 2.52 2.68
C ILE A 49 -1.39 2.68 1.25
N SER A 50 -1.78 1.81 0.33
CA SER A 50 -1.34 1.89 -1.07
C SER A 50 -1.80 3.20 -1.73
N ARG A 51 -3.05 3.61 -1.46
CA ARG A 51 -3.58 4.88 -1.99
C ARG A 51 -2.83 6.08 -1.43
N GLN A 52 -2.49 6.06 -0.14
CA GLN A 52 -1.68 7.12 0.46
C GLN A 52 -0.29 7.18 -0.17
N LEU A 53 0.36 6.03 -0.38
CA LEU A 53 1.67 5.97 -1.03
C LEU A 53 1.65 6.49 -2.47
N ILE A 54 0.61 6.20 -3.25
CA ILE A 54 0.44 6.74 -4.60
C ILE A 54 0.20 8.26 -4.56
N ARG A 55 -0.57 8.77 -3.60
CA ARG A 55 -0.79 10.21 -3.45
C ARG A 55 0.50 10.96 -3.09
N ASN A 56 1.35 10.34 -2.27
CA ASN A 56 2.61 10.94 -1.82
C ASN A 56 3.70 10.85 -2.89
N ASP A 57 3.81 9.71 -3.59
CA ASP A 57 4.78 9.50 -4.67
C ASP A 57 4.09 8.82 -5.88
N PRO A 58 3.45 9.61 -6.76
CA PRO A 58 2.72 9.11 -7.92
C PRO A 58 3.63 8.60 -9.05
N LEU A 59 4.94 8.80 -8.94
CA LEU A 59 5.92 8.31 -9.94
C LEU A 59 6.50 6.94 -9.57
N TYR A 60 6.19 6.43 -8.38
CA TYR A 60 6.71 5.16 -7.90
C TYR A 60 5.82 3.99 -8.33
N GLU A 61 6.16 3.39 -9.48
CA GLU A 61 5.39 2.34 -10.15
C GLU A 61 5.02 1.16 -9.22
N SER A 62 5.91 0.79 -8.29
CA SER A 62 5.67 -0.33 -7.38
C SER A 62 4.45 -0.12 -6.47
N ASN A 63 4.07 1.13 -6.16
CA ASN A 63 2.87 1.42 -5.35
C ASN A 63 1.59 1.06 -6.11
N TYR A 64 1.56 1.30 -7.43
CA TYR A 64 0.45 0.89 -8.29
C TYR A 64 0.36 -0.63 -8.44
N VAL A 65 1.51 -1.30 -8.57
CA VAL A 65 1.56 -2.78 -8.61
C VAL A 65 1.03 -3.37 -7.30
N LEU A 66 1.38 -2.80 -6.15
CA LEU A 66 0.85 -3.22 -4.84
C LEU A 66 -0.68 -3.09 -4.77
N LEU A 67 -1.22 -1.92 -5.12
CA LEU A 67 -2.67 -1.68 -5.10
C LEU A 67 -3.42 -2.61 -6.06
N SER A 68 -2.87 -2.83 -7.27
CA SER A 68 -3.43 -3.76 -8.26
C SER A 68 -3.50 -5.20 -7.74
N ASN A 69 -2.47 -5.65 -7.01
CA ASN A 69 -2.45 -6.98 -6.40
C ASN A 69 -3.45 -7.10 -5.24
N ILE A 70 -3.68 -6.03 -4.49
CA ILE A 70 -4.70 -6.02 -3.43
C ILE A 70 -6.09 -6.18 -4.04
N TYR A 71 -6.43 -5.41 -5.08
CA TYR A 71 -7.72 -5.55 -5.76
C TYR A 71 -7.89 -6.93 -6.42
N ALA A 72 -6.81 -7.50 -6.97
CA ALA A 72 -6.86 -8.87 -7.47
C ALA A 72 -7.24 -9.89 -6.37
N ARG A 73 -6.71 -9.72 -5.15
CA ARG A 73 -7.05 -10.58 -4.01
C ARG A 73 -8.45 -10.33 -3.45
N MET A 74 -8.99 -9.12 -3.64
CA MET A 74 -10.38 -8.81 -3.34
C MET A 74 -11.36 -9.25 -4.44
N SER A 75 -10.87 -9.82 -5.55
CA SER A 75 -11.65 -10.08 -6.76
C SER A 75 -12.32 -8.83 -7.37
N ASP A 76 -11.77 -7.65 -7.09
CA ASP A 76 -12.25 -6.35 -7.58
C ASP A 76 -11.53 -6.00 -8.89
N TRP A 77 -11.93 -6.65 -9.97
CA TRP A 77 -11.29 -6.51 -11.28
C TRP A 77 -11.46 -5.10 -11.88
N GLU A 78 -12.55 -4.43 -11.54
CA GLU A 78 -12.83 -3.07 -11.97
C GLU A 78 -11.80 -2.10 -11.37
N LYS A 79 -11.61 -2.13 -10.05
CA LYS A 79 -10.57 -1.29 -9.43
C LYS A 79 -9.16 -1.72 -9.84
N LYS A 80 -8.91 -3.00 -10.08
CA LYS A 80 -7.62 -3.44 -10.63
C LYS A 80 -7.33 -2.77 -11.98
N ARG A 81 -8.33 -2.70 -12.87
CA ARG A 81 -8.22 -2.03 -14.16
C ARG A 81 -7.99 -0.53 -13.99
N SER A 82 -8.73 0.12 -13.09
CA SER A 82 -8.59 1.57 -12.86
C SER A 82 -7.20 1.95 -12.34
N VAL A 83 -6.57 1.12 -11.51
CA VAL A 83 -5.18 1.31 -11.07
C VAL A 83 -4.22 1.26 -12.24
N ARG A 84 -4.42 0.30 -13.16
CA ARG A 84 -3.56 0.17 -14.35
C ARG A 84 -3.69 1.41 -15.22
N GLU A 85 -4.91 1.89 -15.44
CA GLU A 85 -5.19 3.14 -16.17
C GLU A 85 -4.58 4.37 -15.48
N ALA A 86 -4.64 4.45 -14.16
CA ALA A 86 -3.97 5.51 -13.39
C ALA A 86 -2.45 5.46 -13.53
N MET A 87 -1.84 4.26 -13.57
CA MET A 87 -0.40 4.07 -13.78
C MET A 87 0.04 4.50 -15.18
N TYR A 88 -0.78 4.26 -16.20
CA TYR A 88 -0.52 4.80 -17.55
C TYR A 88 -0.55 6.32 -17.56
N ARG A 89 -1.53 6.93 -16.88
CA ARG A 89 -1.69 8.40 -16.84
C ARG A 89 -0.59 9.10 -16.05
N SER A 90 0.00 8.46 -15.05
CA SER A 90 1.09 9.03 -14.27
C SER A 90 2.46 8.96 -14.98
N GLY A 91 2.54 8.38 -16.18
CA GLY A 91 3.80 8.22 -16.91
C GLY A 91 4.69 7.09 -16.39
N CYS A 92 4.17 6.29 -15.46
CA CYS A 92 4.79 5.13 -14.80
C CYS A 92 4.71 3.84 -15.64
N TRP A 93 4.57 3.97 -16.96
CA TRP A 93 4.46 2.83 -17.86
C TRP A 93 5.54 2.91 -18.92
N LYS A 94 6.67 2.23 -18.68
CA LYS A 94 7.63 1.89 -19.74
C LYS A 94 7.45 0.43 -20.14
N PHE A 95 7.37 0.21 -21.45
CA PHE A 95 7.27 -1.11 -22.07
C PHE A 95 8.35 -2.05 -21.51
N GLY A 96 7.91 -3.21 -21.02
CA GLY A 96 8.71 -4.39 -20.76
C GLY A 96 7.99 -5.59 -21.33
#